data_AF-A0A4Q5TEC7-F1
#
_entry.id   AF-A0A4Q5TEC7-F1
#
_cell.length_a   1.000
_cell.length_b   1.000
_cell.length_c   1.000
_cell.angle_alpha   90.00
_cell.angle_beta   90.00
_cell.angle_gamma   90.00
#
_symmetry.space_group_name_H-M   'P 1'
#
loop_
_entity.id
_entity.type
_entity.pdbx_description
1 polymer ?
#
loop_
_entity_poly.entity_id
_entity_poly.type
_entity_poly.pdbx_seq_one_letter_code
_entity_poly.pdbx_strand_id
1 'polypeptide(L)'
;MNIDTDTSFYFTPVTINHQNTCNTYTFIGNGNWNIAANWAGNFIPPPVLPAGSTIIIDPIVNGECILNINQQIQAGAYFEVRNGKKLTVPGNLEIQ
;
A
#
# COMPACT_ATOMS: atom_id res chain seq x y z
N MET A 1 40.55 -16.54 -15.04
CA MET A 1 39.57 -16.86 -13.98
C MET A 1 38.79 -18.06 -14.47
N ASN A 2 39.15 -19.25 -13.98
CA ASN A 2 38.49 -20.50 -14.35
C ASN A 2 37.11 -20.48 -13.68
N ILE A 3 36.06 -20.41 -14.48
CA ILE A 3 34.70 -20.60 -14.01
C ILE A 3 34.40 -22.08 -14.26
N ASP A 4 34.96 -22.92 -13.40
CA ASP A 4 34.68 -24.35 -13.43
C ASP A 4 33.32 -24.60 -12.78
N THR A 5 32.80 -25.83 -12.99
CA THR A 5 31.46 -26.35 -12.64
C THR A 5 31.18 -26.47 -11.15
N ASP A 6 31.63 -25.50 -10.35
CA ASP A 6 31.48 -25.51 -8.91
C ASP A 6 30.02 -25.29 -8.52
N THR A 7 29.41 -26.35 -8.01
CA THR A 7 28.06 -26.38 -7.46
C THR A 7 28.05 -26.08 -5.95
N SER A 8 29.17 -25.75 -5.33
CA SER A 8 29.24 -25.50 -3.87
C SER A 8 28.50 -24.24 -3.40
N PHE A 9 27.94 -23.45 -4.32
CA PHE A 9 26.98 -22.36 -4.03
C PHE A 9 25.52 -22.77 -4.26
N TYR A 10 25.13 -23.99 -3.85
CA TYR A 10 23.72 -24.34 -3.71
C TYR A 10 23.15 -23.72 -2.43
N PHE A 11 22.41 -22.62 -2.58
CA PHE A 11 21.40 -22.28 -1.58
C PHE A 11 20.26 -23.29 -1.73
N THR A 12 19.86 -23.96 -0.64
CA THR A 12 18.52 -24.56 -0.58
C THR A 12 17.49 -23.48 -0.96
N PRO A 13 16.31 -23.82 -1.50
CA PRO A 13 15.30 -22.81 -1.79
C PRO A 13 15.01 -22.02 -0.50
N VAL A 14 15.62 -20.86 -0.37
CA VAL A 14 15.39 -19.97 0.75
C VAL A 14 14.20 -19.14 0.33
N THR A 15 13.08 -19.32 1.02
CA THR A 15 11.97 -18.40 0.87
C THR A 15 12.41 -17.08 1.48
N ILE A 16 12.86 -16.15 0.63
CA ILE A 16 13.01 -14.75 1.05
C ILE A 16 11.60 -14.20 1.25
N ASN A 17 11.10 -14.29 2.47
CA ASN A 17 9.93 -13.54 2.88
C ASN A 17 10.34 -12.06 2.92
N HIS A 18 10.16 -11.34 1.81
CA HIS A 18 10.23 -9.89 1.86
C HIS A 18 9.01 -9.40 2.66
N GLN A 19 9.21 -9.23 3.98
CA GLN A 19 8.17 -8.79 4.92
C GLN A 19 7.61 -7.41 4.56
N ASN A 20 8.36 -6.60 3.82
CA ASN A 20 7.89 -5.35 3.25
C ASN A 20 7.46 -5.60 1.80
N THR A 21 6.27 -6.16 1.63
CA THR A 21 5.65 -6.15 0.30
C THR A 21 5.37 -4.69 -0.06
N CYS A 22 6.22 -4.09 -0.91
CA CYS A 22 6.05 -2.74 -1.42
C CYS A 22 4.85 -2.72 -2.37
N ASN A 23 3.66 -2.56 -1.81
CA ASN A 23 2.41 -2.62 -2.55
C ASN A 23 1.89 -1.21 -2.85
N THR A 24 1.16 -1.09 -3.95
CA THR A 24 0.41 0.13 -4.27
C THR A 24 -1.08 -0.14 -4.07
N TYR A 25 -1.72 0.66 -3.24
CA TYR A 25 -3.15 0.61 -2.94
C TYR A 25 -3.80 1.87 -3.53
N THR A 26 -4.72 1.69 -4.47
CA THR A 26 -5.44 2.81 -5.10
C THR A 26 -6.90 2.77 -4.70
N PHE A 27 -7.36 3.81 -4.02
CA PHE A 27 -8.78 4.03 -3.78
C PHE A 27 -9.41 4.57 -5.06
N ILE A 28 -10.35 3.83 -5.64
CA ILE A 28 -11.01 4.14 -6.92
C ILE A 28 -12.52 4.39 -6.78
N GLY A 29 -13.09 4.06 -5.63
CA GLY A 29 -14.54 4.08 -5.39
C GLY A 29 -15.07 5.41 -4.86
N ASN A 30 -16.11 5.31 -4.04
CA ASN A 30 -16.73 6.43 -3.35
C ASN A 30 -17.22 5.97 -1.96
N GLY A 31 -17.01 6.81 -0.94
CA GLY A 31 -17.41 6.55 0.43
C GLY A 31 -16.32 5.91 1.27
N ASN A 32 -16.70 4.91 2.08
CA ASN A 32 -15.87 4.41 3.18
C ASN A 32 -14.60 3.68 2.72
N TRP A 33 -13.51 3.95 3.44
CA TRP A 33 -12.19 3.32 3.27
C TRP A 33 -12.20 1.83 3.54
N ASN A 34 -12.94 1.36 4.53
CA ASN A 34 -12.97 -0.06 4.90
C ASN A 34 -13.81 -0.97 3.99
N ILE A 35 -14.27 -0.46 2.84
CA ILE A 35 -15.04 -1.22 1.85
C ILE A 35 -14.12 -1.69 0.73
N ALA A 36 -13.91 -3.00 0.62
CA ALA A 36 -12.98 -3.58 -0.35
C ALA A 36 -13.29 -3.18 -1.80
N ALA A 37 -14.57 -3.09 -2.17
CA ALA A 37 -15.00 -2.68 -3.51
C ALA A 37 -14.59 -1.24 -3.90
N ASN A 38 -14.21 -0.40 -2.92
CA ASN A 38 -13.68 0.93 -3.20
C ASN A 38 -12.19 0.95 -3.55
N TRP A 39 -11.50 -0.20 -3.44
CA TRP A 39 -10.07 -0.34 -3.73
C TRP A 39 -9.84 -1.12 -5.01
N ALA A 40 -8.84 -0.68 -5.78
CA ALA A 40 -8.38 -1.41 -6.95
C ALA A 40 -7.98 -2.85 -6.54
N GLY A 41 -8.54 -3.84 -7.24
CA GLY A 41 -8.30 -5.26 -6.95
C GLY A 41 -8.92 -5.77 -5.65
N ASN A 42 -9.77 -4.99 -4.98
CA ASN A 42 -10.34 -5.30 -3.66
C ASN A 42 -9.29 -5.42 -2.53
N PHE A 43 -8.13 -4.75 -2.69
CA PHE A 43 -7.06 -4.74 -1.70
C PHE A 43 -7.12 -3.48 -0.84
N ILE A 44 -7.61 -3.63 0.39
CA ILE A 44 -7.56 -2.57 1.41
C ILE A 44 -6.13 -2.52 1.96
N PRO A 45 -5.52 -1.33 2.13
CA PRO A 45 -4.22 -1.21 2.78
C PRO A 45 -4.24 -1.73 4.23
N PRO A 46 -3.13 -2.26 4.74
CA PRO A 46 -3.02 -2.64 6.14
C PRO A 46 -3.12 -1.41 7.06
N PRO A 47 -3.60 -1.54 8.31
CA PRO A 47 -3.73 -0.43 9.25
C PRO A 47 -2.41 0.31 9.53
N VAL A 48 -1.28 -0.39 9.41
CA VAL A 48 0.07 0.18 9.44
C VAL A 48 0.68 -0.04 8.06
N LEU A 49 0.82 1.03 7.27
CA LEU A 49 1.40 0.97 5.94
C LEU A 49 2.93 0.87 6.05
N PRO A 50 3.55 -0.25 5.60
CA PRO A 50 4.99 -0.44 5.74
C PRO A 50 5.78 0.46 4.79
N ALA A 51 7.03 0.74 5.16
CA ALA A 51 7.97 1.48 4.34
C ALA A 51 8.07 0.88 2.92
N GLY A 52 8.11 1.75 1.90
CA GLY A 52 8.13 1.37 0.49
C GLY A 52 6.76 1.07 -0.13
N SER A 53 5.69 1.02 0.65
CA SER A 53 4.32 0.92 0.13
C SER A 53 3.72 2.29 -0.16
N THR A 54 2.70 2.29 -1.01
CA THR A 54 2.07 3.50 -1.54
C THR A 54 0.55 3.42 -1.39
N ILE A 55 -0.08 4.47 -0.88
CA ILE A 55 -1.52 4.69 -0.97
C ILE A 55 -1.80 5.87 -1.89
N ILE A 56 -2.68 5.69 -2.86
CA ILE A 56 -3.15 6.71 -3.80
C ILE A 56 -4.65 6.88 -3.63
N ILE A 57 -5.07 8.10 -3.33
CA ILE A 57 -6.49 8.47 -3.24
C ILE A 57 -6.91 9.07 -4.58
N ASP A 58 -7.66 8.27 -5.36
CA ASP A 58 -8.20 8.64 -6.67
C ASP A 58 -9.67 8.20 -6.84
N PRO A 59 -10.59 8.69 -5.98
CA PRO A 59 -12.01 8.39 -6.12
C PRO A 59 -12.55 8.80 -7.50
N ILE A 60 -13.70 8.24 -7.88
CA ILE A 60 -14.45 8.66 -9.08
C ILE A 60 -14.69 10.18 -9.12
N VAL A 61 -15.01 10.72 -10.28
CA VAL A 61 -15.35 12.15 -10.43
C VAL A 61 -16.49 12.54 -9.48
N ASN A 62 -16.29 13.62 -8.72
CA ASN A 62 -17.18 14.08 -7.63
C ASN A 62 -17.36 13.09 -6.46
N GLY A 63 -16.59 12.00 -6.44
CA GLY A 63 -16.52 11.07 -5.34
C GLY A 63 -15.61 11.55 -4.21
N GLU A 64 -15.66 10.81 -3.12
CA GLU A 64 -14.91 11.09 -1.91
C GLU A 64 -14.39 9.80 -1.30
N CYS A 65 -13.16 9.85 -0.80
CA CYS A 65 -12.62 8.81 0.07
C CYS A 65 -12.85 9.21 1.53
N ILE A 66 -13.55 8.38 2.30
CA ILE A 66 -13.84 8.62 3.71
C ILE A 66 -13.00 7.66 4.55
N LEU A 67 -11.90 8.16 5.14
CA LEU A 67 -11.07 7.41 6.07
C LEU A 67 -11.79 7.28 7.42
N ASN A 68 -12.62 6.23 7.55
CA ASN A 68 -13.46 5.94 8.71
C ASN A 68 -12.81 5.01 9.75
N ILE A 69 -11.53 4.69 9.58
CA ILE A 69 -10.74 3.81 10.44
C ILE A 69 -9.38 4.47 10.75
N ASN A 70 -8.59 3.85 11.63
CA ASN A 70 -7.22 4.29 11.90
C ASN A 70 -6.29 3.82 10.79
N GLN A 71 -5.50 4.72 10.23
CA GLN A 71 -4.43 4.44 9.29
C GLN A 71 -3.14 5.11 9.75
N GLN A 72 -2.09 4.32 9.93
CA GLN A 72 -0.74 4.78 10.20
C GLN A 72 0.10 4.63 8.92
N ILE A 73 0.83 5.68 8.57
CA ILE A 73 1.80 5.73 7.47
C ILE A 73 3.20 5.71 8.10
N GLN A 74 3.93 4.59 7.97
CA GLN A 74 5.29 4.50 8.51
C GLN A 74 6.26 5.36 7.70
N ALA A 75 7.36 5.77 8.33
CA ALA A 75 8.45 6.46 7.65
C ALA A 75 8.93 5.66 6.42
N GLY A 76 9.04 6.35 5.28
CA GLY A 76 9.42 5.74 4.00
C GLY A 76 8.27 5.12 3.21
N ALA A 77 7.04 5.15 3.72
CA ALA A 77 5.84 4.89 2.92
C ALA A 77 5.37 6.18 2.21
N TYR A 78 4.58 6.04 1.15
CA TYR A 78 4.08 7.15 0.35
C TYR A 78 2.56 7.24 0.39
N PHE A 79 2.03 8.45 0.56
CA PHE A 79 0.61 8.74 0.62
C PHE A 79 0.30 9.94 -0.27
N GLU A 80 -0.58 9.75 -1.25
CA GLU A 80 -0.95 10.78 -2.21
C GLU A 80 -2.46 10.94 -2.30
N VAL A 81 -2.92 12.19 -2.29
CA VAL A 81 -4.26 12.55 -2.76
C VAL A 81 -4.12 13.22 -4.11
N ARG A 82 -4.69 12.60 -5.15
CA ARG A 82 -4.57 13.16 -6.51
C ARG A 82 -5.23 14.52 -6.61
N ASN A 83 -4.72 15.35 -7.52
CA ASN A 83 -5.21 16.71 -7.72
C ASN A 83 -6.73 16.72 -8.01
N GLY A 84 -7.46 17.62 -7.33
CA GLY A 84 -8.91 17.75 -7.46
C GLY A 84 -9.72 16.61 -6.82
N LYS A 85 -9.09 15.68 -6.10
CA LYS A 85 -9.78 14.61 -5.36
C LYS A 85 -10.01 14.98 -3.91
N LYS A 86 -10.99 14.33 -3.30
CA LYS A 86 -11.43 14.58 -1.94
C LYS A 86 -11.13 13.39 -1.02
N LEU A 87 -10.40 13.67 0.05
CA LEU A 87 -10.22 12.79 1.20
C LEU A 87 -10.82 13.49 2.43
N THR A 88 -11.70 12.79 3.13
CA THR A 88 -12.23 13.21 4.44
C THR A 88 -11.78 12.22 5.49
N VAL A 89 -11.32 12.74 6.62
CA VAL A 89 -10.74 11.95 7.71
C VAL A 89 -11.57 12.10 8.99
N PRO A 90 -12.69 11.36 9.14
CA PRO A 90 -13.38 11.24 10.41
C PRO A 90 -12.67 10.35 11.42
N GLY A 91 -11.85 9.39 10.93
CA GLY A 91 -10.98 8.54 11.74
C GLY A 91 -9.65 9.20 12.11
N ASN A 92 -8.63 8.37 12.33
CA ASN A 92 -7.27 8.85 12.61
C ASN A 92 -6.33 8.57 11.43
N LEU A 93 -5.61 9.60 11.00
CA LEU A 93 -4.51 9.48 10.03
C LEU A 93 -3.23 9.93 10.71
N GLU A 94 -2.32 8.99 10.96
CA GLU A 94 -0.99 9.26 11.52
C GLU A 94 0.07 9.13 10.45
N ILE A 95 0.91 10.15 10.32
CA ILE A 95 2.03 10.20 9.37
C ILE A 95 3.30 10.47 10.17
N GLN A 96 4.32 9.62 9.99
CA GLN A 96 5.62 9.71 10.68
C GLN A 96 6.68 10.43 9.86
#